data_AF-A0A7C2NC02-F1
#
_entry.id   AF-A0A7C2NC02-F1
#
_cell.length_a   1.000
_cell.length_b   1.000
_cell.length_c   1.000
_cell.angle_alpha   90.00
_cell.angle_beta   90.00
_cell.angle_gamma   90.00
#
_symmetry.space_group_name_H-M   'P 1'
#
loop_
_entity.id
_entity.type
_entity.pdbx_description
1 polymer ?
#
loop_
_entity_poly.entity_id
_entity_poly.type
_entity_poly.pdbx_seq_one_letter_code
_entity_poly.pdbx_strand_id
1 'polypeptide(L)'
;MFKSIKILKDEHRSIENLLNTLEYAVNKLEKEKIDTNLLKELINVLLEADMCHHGKEEDIFFVELEKYGAFNGPIGVMLYEHQYLRKLRKIMEENIDKLNEDENAKTNFISASLEYINILRNHILKEDNVLFRLAEDVLTQDIDEKMYNEFNEINIGHQCPHYLNTKAQELHTKI
;
A
#
# COMPACT_ATOMS: atom_id res chain seq x y z
N MET A 1 -21.77 4.66 5.26
CA MET A 1 -20.50 4.08 4.79
C MET A 1 -20.54 2.60 5.04
N PHE A 2 -20.30 1.82 3.99
CA PHE A 2 -20.23 0.37 4.00
C PHE A 2 -19.02 -0.15 4.79
N LYS A 3 -19.11 -1.34 5.40
CA LYS A 3 -18.06 -1.92 6.26
C LYS A 3 -16.79 -2.24 5.45
N SER A 4 -16.94 -2.82 4.26
CA SER A 4 -15.85 -3.12 3.33
C SER A 4 -15.07 -1.86 2.93
N ILE A 5 -15.77 -0.79 2.53
CA ILE A 5 -15.14 0.49 2.21
C ILE A 5 -14.46 1.10 3.43
N LYS A 6 -15.10 1.04 4.60
CA LYS A 6 -14.53 1.60 5.82
C LYS A 6 -13.18 0.93 6.16
N ILE A 7 -13.09 -0.40 6.08
CA ILE A 7 -11.84 -1.09 6.43
C ILE A 7 -10.71 -0.76 5.44
N LEU A 8 -10.98 -0.70 4.13
CA LEU A 8 -9.99 -0.27 3.14
C LEU A 8 -9.49 1.17 3.43
N LYS A 9 -10.40 2.08 3.79
CA LYS A 9 -10.04 3.44 4.22
C LYS A 9 -9.18 3.48 5.49
N ASP A 10 -9.48 2.63 6.47
CA ASP A 10 -8.68 2.54 7.69
C ASP A 10 -7.27 1.97 7.38
N GLU A 11 -7.17 1.03 6.43
CA GLU A 11 -5.89 0.51 5.93
C GLU A 11 -5.08 1.60 5.23
N HIS A 12 -5.71 2.43 4.39
CA HIS A 12 -5.05 3.59 3.75
C HIS A 12 -4.38 4.51 4.78
N ARG A 13 -5.04 4.81 5.89
CA ARG A 13 -4.43 5.65 6.95
C ARG A 13 -3.17 5.00 7.54
N SER A 14 -3.17 3.67 7.62
CA SER A 14 -2.05 2.88 8.15
C SER A 14 -0.90 2.83 7.13
N ILE A 15 -1.23 2.66 5.85
CA ILE A 15 -0.28 2.69 4.74
C ILE A 15 0.37 4.07 4.62
N GLU A 16 -0.39 5.16 4.76
CA GLU A 16 0.18 6.51 4.77
C GLU A 16 1.20 6.72 5.89
N ASN A 17 0.98 6.14 7.07
CA ASN A 17 1.98 6.17 8.14
C ASN A 17 3.27 5.42 7.77
N LEU A 18 3.16 4.27 7.09
CA LEU A 18 4.32 3.57 6.53
C LEU A 18 5.04 4.40 5.47
N LEU A 19 4.29 5.09 4.60
CA LEU A 19 4.87 6.00 3.60
C LEU A 19 5.61 7.16 4.24
N ASN A 20 5.10 7.73 5.33
CA ASN A 20 5.80 8.76 6.09
C ASN A 20 7.10 8.24 6.70
N THR A 21 7.12 6.99 7.18
CA THR A 21 8.35 6.35 7.67
C THR A 21 9.35 6.09 6.54
N LEU A 22 8.90 5.66 5.36
CA LEU A 22 9.76 5.50 4.18
C LEU A 22 10.34 6.84 3.72
N GLU A 23 9.52 7.89 3.66
CA GLU A 23 9.96 9.23 3.29
C GLU A 23 11.00 9.77 4.28
N TYR A 24 10.78 9.57 5.59
CA TYR A 24 11.75 9.92 6.62
C TYR A 24 13.08 9.18 6.42
N ALA A 25 13.03 7.87 6.19
CA ALA A 25 14.20 7.04 5.97
C ALA A 25 15.00 7.49 4.75
N VAL A 26 14.33 7.78 3.63
CA VAL A 26 14.98 8.24 2.39
C VAL A 26 15.65 9.60 2.57
N ASN A 27 14.97 10.56 3.21
CA ASN A 27 15.52 11.88 3.50
C ASN A 27 16.74 11.82 4.45
N LYS A 28 16.76 10.84 5.35
CA LYS A 28 17.91 10.58 6.23
C LYS A 28 19.05 9.92 5.46
N LEU A 29 18.75 8.97 4.56
CA LEU A 29 19.72 8.27 3.73
C LEU A 29 20.50 9.22 2.81
N GLU A 30 19.88 10.32 2.35
CA GLU A 30 20.59 11.36 1.59
C GLU A 30 21.78 11.97 2.37
N LYS A 31 21.66 12.07 3.69
CA LYS A 31 22.60 12.80 4.55
C LYS A 31 23.59 11.87 5.27
N GLU A 32 23.15 10.67 5.62
CA GLU A 32 23.93 9.73 6.41
C GLU A 32 23.58 8.27 6.09
N LYS A 33 24.38 7.34 6.64
CA LYS A 33 24.14 5.91 6.48
C LYS A 33 23.02 5.45 7.42
N ILE A 34 22.18 4.55 6.94
CA ILE A 34 21.12 3.90 7.73
C ILE A 34 21.43 2.40 7.80
N ASP A 35 21.01 1.76 8.89
CA ASP A 35 21.02 0.31 9.02
C ASP A 35 20.11 -0.32 7.94
N THR A 36 20.73 -1.04 7.01
CA THR A 36 20.01 -1.68 5.90
C THR A 36 19.03 -2.74 6.40
N ASN A 37 19.20 -3.29 7.60
CA ASN A 37 18.23 -4.23 8.17
C ASN A 37 16.91 -3.55 8.54
N LEU A 38 16.94 -2.31 9.03
CA LEU A 38 15.72 -1.54 9.30
C LEU A 38 14.98 -1.19 8.01
N LEU A 39 15.72 -0.84 6.96
CA LEU A 39 15.14 -0.60 5.63
C LEU A 39 14.53 -1.89 5.05
N LYS A 40 15.15 -3.05 5.27
CA LYS A 40 14.61 -4.35 4.81
C LYS A 40 13.33 -4.70 5.55
N GLU A 41 13.30 -4.49 6.87
CA GLU A 41 12.09 -4.68 7.66
C GLU A 41 10.96 -3.76 7.17
N LEU A 42 11.26 -2.49 6.89
CA LEU A 42 10.27 -1.55 6.32
C LEU A 42 9.73 -2.01 4.97
N ILE A 43 10.58 -2.47 4.06
CA ILE A 43 10.15 -3.01 2.76
C ILE A 43 9.30 -4.27 2.93
N ASN A 44 9.65 -5.16 3.87
CA ASN A 44 8.85 -6.33 4.17
C ASN A 44 7.45 -5.95 4.68
N VAL A 45 7.35 -4.93 5.54
CA VAL A 45 6.05 -4.42 6.00
C VAL A 45 5.25 -3.79 4.86
N LEU A 46 5.88 -3.12 3.89
CA LEU A 46 5.21 -2.63 2.68
C LEU A 46 4.71 -3.77 1.78
N LEU A 47 5.44 -4.89 1.70
CA LEU A 47 4.97 -6.10 1.02
C LEU A 47 3.74 -6.70 1.73
N GLU A 48 3.78 -6.77 3.07
CA GLU A 48 2.64 -7.26 3.86
C GLU A 48 1.42 -6.35 3.72
N ALA A 49 1.62 -5.03 3.63
CA ALA A 49 0.56 -4.07 3.33
C ALA A 49 -0.07 -4.32 1.95
N ASP A 50 0.73 -4.50 0.90
CA ASP A 50 0.27 -4.84 -0.46
C ASP A 50 -0.53 -6.15 -0.49
N MET A 51 -0.02 -7.21 0.15
CA MET A 51 -0.70 -8.51 0.20
C MET A 51 -2.03 -8.46 0.95
N CYS A 52 -2.11 -7.63 1.99
CA CYS A 52 -3.34 -7.46 2.76
C CYS A 52 -4.35 -6.59 2.00
N HIS A 53 -3.94 -5.38 1.60
CA HIS A 53 -4.83 -4.33 1.16
C HIS A 53 -5.19 -4.47 -0.31
N HIS A 54 -4.20 -4.42 -1.21
CA HIS A 54 -4.46 -4.64 -2.63
C HIS A 54 -4.96 -6.06 -2.91
N GLY A 55 -4.63 -7.05 -2.05
CA GLY A 55 -5.24 -8.39 -2.13
C GLY A 55 -6.76 -8.36 -1.95
N LYS A 56 -7.26 -7.63 -0.94
CA LYS A 56 -8.72 -7.42 -0.75
C LYS A 56 -9.35 -6.71 -1.94
N GLU A 57 -8.64 -5.77 -2.52
CA GLU A 57 -9.14 -5.02 -3.66
C GLU A 57 -9.19 -5.85 -4.93
N GLU A 58 -8.07 -6.46 -5.31
CA GLU A 58 -7.93 -7.24 -6.54
C GLU A 58 -8.81 -8.50 -6.54
N ASP A 59 -8.81 -9.25 -5.43
CA ASP A 59 -9.44 -10.58 -5.39
C ASP A 59 -10.94 -10.52 -5.08
N ILE A 60 -11.41 -9.45 -4.45
CA ILE A 60 -12.78 -9.35 -3.93
C ILE A 60 -13.47 -8.05 -4.38
N PHE A 61 -12.96 -6.89 -3.98
CA PHE A 61 -13.67 -5.63 -4.16
C PHE A 61 -13.84 -5.26 -5.64
N PHE A 62 -12.75 -5.29 -6.41
CA PHE A 62 -12.77 -4.98 -7.84
C PHE A 62 -13.55 -6.03 -8.62
N VAL A 63 -13.41 -7.31 -8.29
CA VAL A 63 -14.19 -8.40 -8.90
C VAL A 63 -15.69 -8.20 -8.70
N GLU A 64 -16.11 -7.74 -7.52
CA GLU A 64 -17.52 -7.43 -7.26
C GLU A 64 -17.97 -6.21 -8.06
N LEU A 65 -17.17 -5.13 -8.09
CA LEU A 65 -17.51 -3.91 -8.82
C LEU A 65 -17.57 -4.11 -10.35
N GLU A 66 -16.74 -4.97 -10.94
CA GLU A 66 -16.75 -5.25 -12.39
C GLU A 66 -18.07 -5.84 -12.88
N LYS A 67 -18.88 -6.44 -12.00
CA LYS A 67 -20.23 -6.92 -12.33
C LYS A 67 -21.18 -5.78 -12.70
N TYR A 68 -20.82 -4.55 -12.34
CA TYR A 68 -21.53 -3.33 -12.66
C TYR A 68 -20.70 -2.59 -13.72
N GLY A 69 -20.99 -2.77 -15.01
CA GLY A 69 -20.11 -2.42 -16.15
C GLY A 69 -19.61 -0.96 -16.34
N ALA A 70 -19.67 -0.10 -15.31
CA ALA A 70 -19.11 1.25 -15.25
C ALA A 70 -17.71 1.33 -14.62
N PHE A 71 -17.14 0.24 -14.08
CA PHE A 71 -15.87 0.30 -13.32
C PHE A 71 -14.61 -0.09 -14.11
N ASN A 72 -14.74 -0.66 -15.32
CA ASN A 72 -13.59 -1.19 -16.08
C ASN A 72 -12.47 -0.16 -16.35
N GLY A 73 -12.82 1.11 -16.52
CA GLY A 73 -11.83 2.19 -16.70
C GLY A 73 -11.08 2.51 -15.40
N PRO A 74 -11.77 2.96 -14.34
CA PRO A 74 -11.15 3.24 -13.04
C PRO A 74 -10.36 2.06 -12.45
N ILE A 75 -10.94 0.85 -12.45
CA ILE A 75 -10.28 -0.36 -11.94
C ILE A 75 -9.01 -0.68 -12.74
N GLY A 76 -9.06 -0.56 -14.08
CA GLY A 76 -7.88 -0.79 -14.91
C GLY A 76 -6.70 0.13 -14.57
N VAL A 77 -6.97 1.38 -14.19
CA VAL A 77 -5.92 2.30 -13.70
C VAL A 77 -5.38 1.86 -12.35
N MET A 78 -6.24 1.43 -11.41
CA MET A 78 -5.80 0.96 -10.09
C MET A 78 -4.90 -0.28 -10.22
N LEU A 79 -5.33 -1.28 -10.99
CA LEU A 79 -4.57 -2.51 -11.25
C LEU A 79 -3.20 -2.22 -11.89
N TYR A 80 -3.16 -1.29 -12.84
CA TYR A 80 -1.89 -0.88 -13.45
C TYR A 80 -0.93 -0.29 -12.39
N GLU A 81 -1.44 0.57 -11.51
CA GLU A 81 -0.64 1.18 -10.46
C GLU A 81 -0.19 0.19 -9.40
N HIS A 82 -1.02 -0.79 -9.00
CA HIS A 82 -0.61 -1.88 -8.11
C HIS A 82 0.61 -2.61 -8.68
N GLN A 83 0.55 -2.96 -9.97
CA GLN A 83 1.67 -3.62 -10.65
C GLN A 83 2.91 -2.73 -10.76
N TYR A 84 2.73 -1.42 -10.94
CA TYR A 84 3.85 -0.49 -10.99
C TYR A 84 4.52 -0.31 -9.62
N LEU A 85 3.73 -0.17 -8.56
CA LEU A 85 4.19 -0.13 -7.18
C LEU A 85 4.99 -1.39 -6.80
N ARG A 86 4.52 -2.58 -7.21
CA ARG A 86 5.25 -3.84 -7.03
C ARG A 86 6.62 -3.84 -7.73
N LYS A 87 6.72 -3.24 -8.92
CA LYS A 87 8.01 -3.07 -9.62
C LYS A 87 8.95 -2.13 -8.89
N LEU A 88 8.45 -0.98 -8.42
CA LEU A 88 9.25 -0.03 -7.64
C LEU A 88 9.78 -0.67 -6.34
N ARG A 89 8.94 -1.44 -5.64
CA ARG A 89 9.37 -2.21 -4.46
C ARG A 89 10.49 -3.19 -4.78
N LYS A 90 10.38 -3.92 -5.89
CA LYS A 90 11.45 -4.81 -6.35
C LYS A 90 12.77 -4.07 -6.62
N ILE A 91 12.72 -2.88 -7.20
CA ILE A 91 13.91 -2.03 -7.39
C ILE A 91 14.52 -1.65 -6.03
N MET A 92 13.70 -1.30 -5.04
CA MET A 92 14.18 -1.03 -3.68
C MET A 92 14.89 -2.27 -3.08
N GLU A 93 14.27 -3.44 -3.18
CA GLU A 93 14.82 -4.73 -2.71
C GLU A 93 16.17 -5.07 -3.37
N GLU A 94 16.30 -4.88 -4.68
CA GLU A 94 17.51 -5.21 -5.43
C GLU A 94 18.71 -4.32 -5.09
N ASN A 95 18.48 -3.10 -4.58
CA ASN A 95 19.53 -2.11 -4.31
C ASN A 95 19.88 -1.98 -2.82
N ILE A 96 19.04 -2.49 -1.91
CA ILE A 96 19.15 -2.24 -0.47
C ILE A 96 20.47 -2.71 0.16
N ASP A 97 21.02 -3.83 -0.33
CA ASP A 97 22.25 -4.41 0.22
C ASP A 97 23.49 -3.57 -0.08
N LYS A 98 23.45 -2.74 -1.12
CA LYS A 98 24.61 -1.98 -1.62
C LYS A 98 24.51 -0.48 -1.32
N LEU A 99 23.48 -0.02 -0.63
CA LEU A 99 23.21 1.42 -0.40
C LEU A 99 24.38 2.19 0.21
N ASN A 100 25.16 1.54 1.06
CA ASN A 100 26.26 2.15 1.80
C ASN A 100 27.63 2.05 1.09
N GLU A 101 27.67 1.39 -0.08
CA GLU A 101 28.88 1.02 -0.82
C GLU A 101 28.84 1.46 -2.30
N ASP A 102 27.65 1.58 -2.89
CA ASP A 102 27.44 1.93 -4.30
C ASP A 102 26.45 3.10 -4.42
N GLU A 103 26.96 4.26 -4.88
CA GLU A 103 26.16 5.47 -5.07
C GLU A 103 25.04 5.28 -6.12
N ASN A 104 25.21 4.40 -7.11
CA ASN A 104 24.14 4.08 -8.05
C ASN A 104 23.03 3.30 -7.35
N ALA A 105 23.38 2.32 -6.51
CA ALA A 105 22.41 1.58 -5.73
C ALA A 105 21.62 2.50 -4.78
N LYS A 106 22.34 3.42 -4.10
CA LYS A 106 21.72 4.46 -3.27
C LYS A 106 20.75 5.33 -4.09
N THR A 107 21.18 5.84 -5.24
CA THR A 107 20.36 6.69 -6.12
C THR A 107 19.12 5.95 -6.60
N ASN A 108 19.25 4.71 -7.05
CA ASN A 108 18.14 3.89 -7.52
C ASN A 108 17.11 3.63 -6.42
N PHE A 109 17.57 3.30 -5.21
CA PHE A 109 16.70 3.08 -4.07
C PHE A 109 15.92 4.33 -3.68
N ILE A 110 16.62 5.47 -3.57
CA ILE A 110 16.00 6.76 -3.22
C ILE A 110 14.96 7.13 -4.28
N SER A 111 15.32 7.06 -5.56
CA SER A 111 14.41 7.38 -6.67
C SER A 111 13.18 6.48 -6.67
N ALA A 112 13.36 5.16 -6.54
CA ALA A 112 12.25 4.21 -6.51
C ALA A 112 11.34 4.42 -5.29
N SER A 113 11.91 4.75 -4.13
CA SER A 113 11.16 5.02 -2.90
C SER A 113 10.31 6.28 -3.02
N LEU A 114 10.89 7.39 -3.50
CA LEU A 114 10.16 8.66 -3.68
C LEU A 114 9.05 8.53 -4.72
N GLU A 115 9.31 7.81 -5.81
CA GLU A 115 8.29 7.52 -6.82
C GLU A 115 7.17 6.63 -6.26
N TYR A 116 7.52 5.59 -5.50
CA TYR A 116 6.54 4.71 -4.84
C TYR A 116 5.63 5.50 -3.90
N ILE A 117 6.21 6.37 -3.06
CA ILE A 117 5.47 7.26 -2.15
C ILE A 117 4.49 8.14 -2.92
N ASN A 118 4.96 8.80 -3.98
CA ASN A 118 4.13 9.69 -4.77
C ASN A 118 2.98 8.95 -5.47
N ILE A 119 3.25 7.79 -6.09
CA ILE A 119 2.22 6.99 -6.74
C ILE A 119 1.21 6.50 -5.73
N LEU A 120 1.63 5.89 -4.61
CA LEU A 120 0.70 5.31 -3.64
C LEU A 120 -0.15 6.37 -2.93
N ARG A 121 0.39 7.56 -2.61
CA ARG A 121 -0.42 8.66 -2.07
C ARG A 121 -1.50 9.11 -3.06
N ASN A 122 -1.15 9.26 -4.34
CA ASN A 122 -2.13 9.63 -5.37
C ASN A 122 -3.14 8.52 -5.65
N HIS A 123 -2.71 7.26 -5.56
CA HIS A 123 -3.55 6.08 -5.68
C HIS A 123 -4.65 6.08 -4.60
N ILE A 124 -4.25 6.16 -3.33
CA ILE A 124 -5.16 6.26 -2.17
C ILE A 124 -6.16 7.40 -2.34
N LEU A 125 -5.72 8.58 -2.83
CA LEU A 125 -6.62 9.71 -3.06
C LEU A 125 -7.69 9.41 -4.12
N LYS A 126 -7.34 8.70 -5.19
CA LYS A 126 -8.30 8.30 -6.23
C LYS A 126 -9.30 7.30 -5.70
N GLU A 127 -8.88 6.36 -4.89
CA GLU A 127 -9.78 5.38 -4.31
C GLU A 127 -10.71 6.03 -3.29
N ASP A 128 -10.15 6.75 -2.32
CA ASP A 128 -10.90 7.37 -1.21
C ASP A 128 -11.97 8.35 -1.68
N ASN A 129 -11.67 9.10 -2.75
CA ASN A 129 -12.49 10.21 -3.20
C ASN A 129 -13.27 9.95 -4.48
N VAL A 130 -12.88 8.95 -5.28
CA VAL A 130 -13.55 8.63 -6.55
C VAL A 130 -14.09 7.22 -6.53
N LEU A 131 -13.23 6.21 -6.50
CA LEU A 131 -13.65 4.81 -6.68
C LEU A 131 -14.64 4.36 -5.60
N PHE A 132 -14.31 4.62 -4.33
CA PHE A 132 -15.17 4.23 -3.22
C PHE A 132 -16.50 4.98 -3.19
N ARG A 133 -16.55 6.23 -3.68
CA ARG A 133 -17.81 6.97 -3.80
C ARG A 133 -18.70 6.37 -4.89
N LEU A 134 -18.12 6.00 -6.03
CA LEU A 134 -18.84 5.31 -7.10
C LEU A 134 -19.32 3.92 -6.64
N ALA A 135 -18.51 3.23 -5.83
CA ALA A 135 -18.89 1.95 -5.24
C ALA A 135 -20.10 2.09 -4.30
N GLU A 136 -20.17 3.15 -3.50
CA GLU A 136 -21.32 3.41 -2.61
C GLU A 136 -22.66 3.54 -3.37
N ASP A 137 -22.64 3.94 -4.65
CA ASP A 137 -23.85 4.06 -5.48
C ASP A 137 -24.38 2.70 -5.99
N VAL A 138 -23.55 1.66 -6.02
CA VAL A 138 -23.91 0.34 -6.59
C VAL A 138 -23.98 -0.78 -5.56
N LEU A 139 -23.31 -0.63 -4.43
CA LEU A 139 -23.27 -1.65 -3.38
C LEU A 139 -24.59 -1.73 -2.61
N THR A 140 -24.95 -2.95 -2.20
CA THR A 140 -26.03 -3.22 -1.26
C THR A 140 -25.46 -3.68 0.08
N GLN A 141 -26.26 -3.66 1.14
CA GLN A 141 -25.83 -4.16 2.46
C GLN A 141 -25.43 -5.63 2.42
N ASP A 142 -26.18 -6.48 1.71
CA ASP A 142 -25.89 -7.91 1.61
C ASP A 142 -24.54 -8.17 0.91
N ILE A 143 -24.23 -7.39 -0.13
CA ILE A 143 -22.95 -7.49 -0.85
C ILE A 143 -21.81 -6.97 0.00
N ASP A 144 -22.00 -5.84 0.68
CA ASP A 144 -21.02 -5.29 1.61
C ASP A 144 -20.67 -6.28 2.73
N GLU A 145 -21.68 -6.90 3.35
CA GLU A 145 -21.45 -7.88 4.41
C GLU A 145 -20.72 -9.12 3.89
N LYS A 146 -21.05 -9.58 2.68
CA LYS A 146 -20.35 -10.68 2.05
C LYS A 146 -18.87 -10.34 1.82
N MET A 147 -18.56 -9.22 1.15
CA MET A 147 -17.18 -8.79 0.89
C MET A 147 -16.41 -8.59 2.20
N TYR A 148 -17.03 -7.95 3.19
CA TYR A 148 -16.40 -7.74 4.50
C TYR A 148 -16.03 -9.05 5.19
N ASN A 149 -16.85 -10.10 5.06
CA ASN A 149 -16.51 -11.42 5.59
C ASN A 149 -15.37 -12.07 4.80
N GLU A 150 -15.38 -11.96 3.46
CA GLU A 150 -14.30 -12.49 2.61
C GLU A 150 -12.95 -11.79 2.88
N PHE A 151 -12.95 -10.49 3.20
CA PHE A 151 -11.74 -9.77 3.61
C PHE A 151 -11.06 -10.36 4.86
N ASN A 152 -11.82 -11.01 5.75
CA ASN A 152 -11.27 -11.61 6.95
C ASN A 152 -10.50 -12.92 6.68
N GLU A 153 -10.70 -13.53 5.51
CA GLU A 153 -10.01 -14.75 5.09
C GLU A 153 -8.68 -14.46 4.38
N ILE A 154 -8.41 -13.20 4.00
CA ILE A 154 -7.13 -12.77 3.43
C ILE A 154 -6.07 -12.62 4.53
N ASN A 155 -4.80 -12.84 4.17
CA ASN A 155 -3.65 -12.77 5.08
C ASN A 155 -3.68 -11.53 5.99
N ILE A 156 -3.46 -11.71 7.29
CA ILE A 156 -3.55 -10.69 8.36
C ILE A 156 -4.99 -10.14 8.60
N GLY A 157 -5.95 -10.44 7.71
CA GLY A 157 -7.39 -10.24 7.89
C GLY A 157 -7.77 -8.84 8.39
N HIS A 158 -8.66 -8.77 9.38
CA HIS A 158 -9.05 -7.51 10.02
C HIS A 158 -7.94 -6.86 10.87
N GLN A 159 -6.85 -7.57 11.17
CA GLN A 159 -5.79 -7.08 12.05
C GLN A 159 -4.81 -6.16 11.31
N CYS A 160 -4.90 -6.15 9.99
CA CYS A 160 -3.99 -5.46 9.12
C CYS A 160 -3.81 -3.96 9.45
N PRO A 161 -4.86 -3.13 9.63
CA PRO A 161 -4.68 -1.74 10.05
C PRO A 161 -3.87 -1.58 11.34
N HIS A 162 -4.17 -2.40 12.36
CA HIS A 162 -3.50 -2.34 13.65
C HIS A 162 -2.03 -2.80 13.56
N TYR A 163 -1.80 -3.90 12.85
CA TYR A 163 -0.48 -4.44 12.59
C TYR A 163 0.41 -3.43 11.86
N LEU A 164 -0.06 -2.86 10.75
CA LEU A 164 0.69 -1.91 9.93
C LEU A 164 1.04 -0.64 10.71
N ASN A 165 0.09 -0.08 11.49
CA ASN A 165 0.37 1.09 12.32
C ASN A 165 1.41 0.81 13.40
N THR A 166 1.32 -0.34 14.07
CA THR A 166 2.28 -0.75 15.09
C THR A 166 3.69 -0.84 14.48
N LYS A 167 3.81 -1.50 13.33
CA LYS A 167 5.08 -1.62 12.62
C LYS A 167 5.63 -0.28 12.12
N ALA A 168 4.76 0.59 11.59
CA ALA A 168 5.16 1.93 11.16
C ALA A 168 5.79 2.73 12.32
N GLN A 169 5.15 2.70 13.50
CA GLN A 169 5.65 3.39 14.70
C GLN A 169 6.95 2.79 15.21
N GLU A 170 7.03 1.46 15.33
CA GLU A 170 8.25 0.76 15.75
C GLU A 170 9.44 1.12 14.86
N LEU A 171 9.26 1.07 13.55
CA LEU A 171 10.31 1.38 12.58
C LEU A 171 10.68 2.86 12.59
N HIS A 172 9.71 3.76 12.64
CA HIS A 172 9.95 5.21 12.66
C HIS A 172 10.85 5.63 13.82
N THR A 173 10.70 5.00 15.00
CA THR A 173 11.52 5.32 16.18
C THR A 173 12.94 4.75 16.11
N LYS A 174 13.18 3.74 15.28
CA LYS A 174 14.48 3.05 15.16
C LYS A 174 15.32 3.56 14.00
N ILE A 175 14.67 4.08 12.94
CA ILE A 175 15.32 4.60 11.73
C ILE A 175 16.08 5.88 12.02
#